data_AF-A0A2H3AYZ0-F1
#
_entry.id   AF-A0A2H3AYZ0-F1
#
_cell.length_a   1.000
_cell.length_b   1.000
_cell.length_c   1.000
_cell.angle_alpha   90.00
_cell.angle_beta   90.00
_cell.angle_gamma   90.00
#
_symmetry.space_group_name_H-M   'P 1'
#
loop_
_entity.id
_entity.type
_entity.pdbx_description
1 polymer ?
#
loop_
_entity_poly.entity_id
_entity_poly.type
_entity_poly.pdbx_seq_one_letter_code
_entity_poly.pdbx_strand_id
1 'polypeptide(L)'
;LNVPIPVQREALVRLLTSSHTLAMEVLRWAEHRRPPVPRSQCSCHFCHSEVEDEAHALLYCDGSQSLEDLRSDFFQSIVLLATG
;
A
#
# COMPACT_ATOMS: atom_id res chain seq x y z
N LEU A 1 -9.89 4.96 -16.03
CA LEU A 1 -8.44 4.77 -15.78
C LEU A 1 -7.85 3.93 -16.91
N ASN A 2 -6.93 4.48 -17.70
CA ASN A 2 -6.20 3.73 -18.74
C ASN A 2 -4.88 3.23 -18.15
N VAL A 3 -4.84 1.98 -17.69
CA VAL A 3 -3.64 1.32 -17.16
C VAL A 3 -3.25 0.20 -18.12
N PRO A 4 -2.36 0.45 -19.09
CA PRO A 4 -2.14 -0.44 -20.23
C PRO A 4 -1.52 -1.78 -19.81
N ILE A 5 -0.72 -1.79 -18.74
CA ILE A 5 -0.06 -2.98 -18.24
C ILE A 5 -1.05 -3.78 -17.37
N PRO A 6 -1.38 -5.04 -17.72
CA PRO A 6 -2.39 -5.82 -17.00
C PRO A 6 -2.12 -5.98 -15.50
N VAL A 7 -0.87 -6.28 -15.11
CA VAL A 7 -0.51 -6.48 -13.69
C VAL A 7 -0.70 -5.22 -12.85
N GLN A 8 -0.42 -4.04 -13.42
CA GLN A 8 -0.63 -2.76 -12.72
C GLN A 8 -2.11 -2.45 -12.56
N ARG A 9 -2.93 -2.81 -13.55
CA ARG A 9 -4.38 -2.63 -13.49
C ARG A 9 -4.99 -3.52 -12.41
N GLU A 10 -4.55 -4.78 -12.34
CA GLU A 10 -4.99 -5.70 -11.29
C GLU A 10 -4.60 -5.17 -9.90
N ALA A 11 -3.35 -4.73 -9.72
CA ALA A 11 -2.90 -4.13 -8.47
C ALA A 11 -3.73 -2.90 -8.08
N LEU A 12 -4.02 -2.01 -9.04
CA LEU A 12 -4.86 -0.84 -8.82
C LEU A 12 -6.30 -1.21 -8.45
N VAL A 13 -6.90 -2.19 -9.13
CA VAL A 13 -8.25 -2.67 -8.79
C VAL A 13 -8.25 -3.23 -7.38
N ARG A 14 -7.29 -4.10 -7.04
CA ARG A 14 -7.16 -4.65 -5.68
C ARG A 14 -7.01 -3.55 -4.63
N LEU A 15 -6.22 -2.51 -4.91
CA LEU A 15 -6.07 -1.36 -4.02
C LEU A 15 -7.41 -0.63 -3.82
N LEU A 16 -8.10 -0.29 -4.90
CA LEU A 16 -9.36 0.46 -4.87
C LEU A 16 -10.52 -0.33 -4.25
N THR A 17 -10.53 -1.66 -4.37
CA THR A 17 -11.57 -2.53 -3.81
C THR A 17 -11.19 -3.12 -2.46
N SER A 18 -10.15 -2.60 -1.80
CA SER A 18 -9.67 -3.12 -0.52
C SER A 18 -9.43 -4.64 -0.53
N SER A 19 -8.94 -5.15 -1.66
CA SER A 19 -8.65 -6.56 -1.94
C SER A 19 -7.14 -6.79 -2.08
N HIS A 20 -6.35 -6.11 -1.25
CA HIS A 20 -4.90 -6.19 -1.19
C HIS A 20 -4.41 -6.80 0.13
N THR A 21 -3.10 -7.03 0.22
CA THR A 21 -2.48 -7.82 1.29
C THR A 21 -1.94 -6.99 2.46
N LEU A 22 -2.29 -5.71 2.54
CA LEU A 22 -1.83 -4.86 3.66
C LEU A 22 -2.54 -5.27 4.95
N ALA A 23 -1.84 -5.17 6.08
CA ALA A 23 -2.28 -5.73 7.34
C ALA A 23 -3.65 -5.18 7.78
N MET A 24 -3.91 -3.88 7.57
CA MET A 24 -5.23 -3.30 7.86
C MET A 24 -6.38 -3.98 7.12
N GLU A 25 -6.14 -4.44 5.89
CA GLU A 25 -7.19 -5.03 5.07
C GLU A 25 -7.34 -6.53 5.28
N VAL A 26 -6.24 -7.25 5.52
CA VAL A 26 -6.29 -8.70 5.76
C VAL A 26 -6.72 -9.00 7.19
N LEU A 27 -6.14 -8.30 8.17
CA LEU A 27 -6.28 -8.67 9.59
C LEU A 27 -7.56 -8.10 10.24
N ARG A 28 -8.21 -7.10 9.63
CA ARG A 28 -9.48 -6.55 10.16
C ARG A 28 -10.64 -7.55 10.12
N TRP A 29 -10.56 -8.57 9.25
CA TRP A 29 -11.61 -9.56 9.10
C TRP A 29 -11.40 -10.75 10.03
N ALA A 30 -12.51 -11.23 10.59
CA ALA A 30 -12.54 -12.50 11.29
C ALA A 30 -12.40 -13.65 10.28
N GLU A 31 -11.54 -14.60 10.57
CA GLU A 31 -11.37 -15.84 9.79
C GLU A 31 -11.56 -17.06 10.70
N HIS A 32 -11.62 -18.26 10.11
CA HIS A 32 -11.77 -19.48 10.90
C HIS A 32 -10.63 -19.59 11.92
N ARG A 33 -10.98 -19.57 13.22
CA ARG A 33 -10.05 -19.61 14.37
C ARG A 33 -9.14 -18.37 14.52
N ARG A 34 -9.41 -17.28 13.80
CA ARG A 34 -8.69 -16.02 13.96
C ARG A 34 -9.68 -14.88 14.21
N PRO A 35 -9.74 -14.30 15.43
CA PRO A 35 -10.50 -13.08 15.64
C PRO A 35 -9.90 -11.93 14.83
N PRO A 36 -10.69 -10.87 14.54
CA PRO A 36 -10.17 -9.69 13.88
C PRO A 36 -9.11 -9.02 14.76
N VAL A 37 -8.05 -8.52 14.13
CA VAL A 37 -6.96 -7.83 14.82
C VAL A 37 -7.33 -6.35 14.97
N PRO A 38 -7.21 -5.77 16.18
CA PRO A 38 -7.40 -4.33 16.38
C PRO A 38 -6.47 -3.51 15.50
N ARG A 39 -6.96 -2.39 14.94
CA ARG A 39 -6.17 -1.47 14.07
C ARG A 39 -4.80 -1.14 14.65
N SER A 40 -4.71 -0.87 15.95
CA SER A 40 -3.46 -0.51 16.63
C SER A 40 -2.41 -1.64 16.66
N GLN A 41 -2.78 -2.86 16.31
CA GLN A 41 -1.92 -4.04 16.26
C GLN A 41 -1.58 -4.45 14.82
N CYS A 42 -2.17 -3.81 13.80
CA CYS A 42 -1.87 -4.05 12.39
C CYS A 42 -0.59 -3.32 11.97
N SER A 43 0.56 -3.67 12.56
CA SER A 43 1.83 -3.00 12.30
C SER A 43 2.33 -3.20 10.87
N CYS A 44 2.96 -2.16 10.32
CA CYS A 44 3.63 -2.16 9.02
C CYS A 44 4.72 -3.22 8.94
N HIS A 45 4.73 -4.01 7.86
CA HIS A 45 5.75 -5.02 7.61
C HIS A 45 7.13 -4.39 7.36
N PHE A 46 7.17 -3.16 6.87
CA PHE A 46 8.42 -2.48 6.54
C PHE A 46 9.06 -1.81 7.76
N CYS A 47 8.35 -0.85 8.39
CA CYS A 47 8.93 -0.06 9.49
C CYS A 47 8.64 -0.62 10.89
N HIS A 48 7.66 -1.52 11.04
CA HIS A 48 7.21 -2.08 12.33
C HIS A 48 6.77 -1.06 13.40
N SER A 49 6.69 0.23 13.08
CA SER A 49 6.38 1.30 14.03
C SER A 49 4.96 1.84 13.93
N GLU A 50 4.42 1.89 12.71
CA GLU A 50 3.11 2.48 12.40
C GLU A 50 2.11 1.41 11.91
N VAL A 51 0.84 1.78 11.82
CA VAL A 51 -0.22 0.93 11.25
C VAL A 51 -0.03 0.78 9.74
N GLU A 52 -0.15 -0.44 9.23
CA GLU A 52 -0.08 -0.75 7.79
C GLU A 52 -1.41 -0.49 7.08
N ASP A 53 -1.68 0.79 6.78
CA ASP A 53 -2.70 1.18 5.80
C ASP A 53 -2.07 1.57 4.45
N GLU A 54 -2.91 1.81 3.45
CA GLU A 54 -2.54 2.13 2.07
C GLU A 54 -1.68 3.40 2.02
N ALA A 55 -2.07 4.43 2.79
CA ALA A 55 -1.37 5.70 2.78
C ALA A 55 0.02 5.56 3.39
N HIS A 56 0.12 4.90 4.55
CA HIS A 56 1.41 4.62 5.18
C HIS A 56 2.31 3.81 4.25
N ALA A 57 1.86 2.63 3.79
CA ALA A 57 2.68 1.71 3.02
C ALA A 57 3.18 2.30 1.68
N LEU A 58 2.33 3.07 0.98
CA LEU A 58 2.66 3.58 -0.36
C LEU A 58 3.35 4.94 -0.33
N LEU A 59 2.94 5.85 0.56
CA LEU A 59 3.31 7.27 0.47
C LEU A 59 4.28 7.73 1.57
N TYR A 60 4.31 7.08 2.73
CA TYR A 60 5.00 7.62 3.90
C TYR A 60 6.05 6.70 4.49
N CYS A 61 5.94 5.38 4.30
CA CYS A 61 6.81 4.43 4.96
C CYS A 61 8.28 4.58 4.51
N ASP A 62 9.18 4.72 5.48
CA ASP A 62 10.64 4.80 5.34
C ASP A 62 11.34 3.53 5.85
N GLY A 63 10.56 2.46 6.11
CA GLY A 63 11.09 1.17 6.55
C GLY A 63 11.79 0.37 5.45
N SER A 64 11.85 0.89 4.22
CA SER A 64 12.42 0.18 3.07
C SER A 64 12.97 1.15 2.02
N GLN A 65 14.29 1.11 1.81
CA GLN A 65 14.97 1.94 0.81
C GLN A 65 14.39 1.75 -0.59
N SER A 66 14.04 0.51 -0.98
CA SER A 66 13.47 0.26 -2.31
C SER A 66 12.09 0.89 -2.49
N LEU A 67 11.29 1.03 -1.42
CA LEU A 67 10.03 1.77 -1.47
C LEU A 67 10.26 3.27 -1.61
N GLU A 68 11.25 3.81 -0.91
CA GLU A 68 11.62 5.22 -1.03
C GLU A 68 12.12 5.58 -2.43
N ASP A 69 12.92 4.71 -3.03
CA ASP A 69 13.42 4.88 -4.40
C ASP A 69 12.26 4.86 -5.41
N LEU A 70 11.38 3.85 -5.34
CA LEU A 70 10.20 3.76 -6.20
C LEU A 70 9.26 4.97 -6.06
N ARG A 71 9.11 5.47 -4.83
CA ARG A 71 8.28 6.64 -4.55
C ARG A 71 8.89 7.92 -5.10
N SER A 72 10.21 8.07 -4.98
CA SER A 72 10.95 9.20 -5.56
C SER A 72 10.81 9.21 -7.07
N ASP A 73 10.99 8.06 -7.73
CA ASP A 73 10.79 7.90 -9.17
C ASP A 73 9.36 8.25 -9.58
N PHE A 74 8.37 7.77 -8.82
CA PHE A 74 6.96 8.06 -9.07
C PHE A 74 6.65 9.55 -8.96
N PHE A 75 7.09 10.23 -7.90
CA PHE A 75 6.84 11.67 -7.74
C PHE A 75 7.56 12.50 -8.80
N GLN A 76 8.79 12.15 -9.16
CA GLN A 76 9.48 12.79 -10.28
C GLN A 76 8.68 12.63 -11.58
N SER A 77 8.14 11.43 -11.85
CA SER A 77 7.32 11.18 -13.03
C SER A 77 6.04 12.02 -13.05
N ILE A 78 5.37 12.19 -11.90
CA ILE A 78 4.18 13.04 -11.79
C ILE A 78 4.52 14.50 -12.05
N VAL A 79 5.59 15.01 -11.44
CA VAL A 79 6.01 16.40 -11.63
C VAL A 79 6.28 16.67 -13.10
N LEU A 80 7.04 15.78 -13.76
CA LEU A 80 7.32 15.89 -15.19
C LEU A 80 6.05 15.92 -16.04
N LEU A 81 5.07 15.05 -15.75
CA LEU A 81 3.77 15.03 -16.44
C LEU A 81 2.91 16.27 -16.17
N ALA A 82 3.07 16.92 -15.01
CA ALA A 82 2.30 18.11 -14.65
C ALA A 82 2.91 19.41 -15.20
N THR A 83 4.20 19.41 -15.52
CA THR A 83 4.94 20.60 -15.99
C THR A 83 5.23 20.61 -17.50
N GLY A 84 4.93 19.51 -18.21
CA GLY A 84 5.07 19.38 -19.67
C GLY A 84 3.72 19.42 -20.38
#